data_AF-T0ZAX3-F1
#
_entry.id   AF-T0ZAX3-F1
#
_cell.length_a   1.000
_cell.length_b   1.000
_cell.length_c   1.000
_cell.angle_alpha   90.00
_cell.angle_beta   90.00
_cell.angle_gamma   90.00
#
_symmetry.space_group_name_H-M   'P 1'
#
loop_
_entity.id
_entity.type
_entity.pdbx_description
1 polymer ?
#
loop_
_entity_poly.entity_id
_entity_poly.type
_entity_poly.pdbx_seq_one_letter_code
_entity_poly.pdbx_strand_id
1 'polypeptide(L)'
;SPRESKYICRILTGKLRLGASSVTILNALSQAFHYEDPDEVENAYNFHPDIGHIAELLRNHDPDRIMAVGPEPGIPIKVMLAERLPDISQIMQKMGDTVAFEYKYDGIRAQIHKWGIMS
;
A
#
# COMPACT_ATOMS: atom_id res chain seq x y z
N SER A 1 6.03 26.53 -20.87
CA SER A 1 6.35 26.11 -22.26
C SER A 1 5.18 25.33 -22.87
N PRO A 2 5.05 25.21 -24.21
CA PRO A 2 3.99 24.41 -24.85
C PRO A 2 3.92 22.95 -24.36
N ARG A 3 5.08 22.38 -23.99
CA ARG A 3 5.18 21.04 -23.41
C ARG A 3 4.58 20.97 -22.00
N GLU A 4 4.93 21.89 -21.10
CA GLU A 4 4.36 21.94 -19.74
C GLU A 4 2.84 22.10 -19.77
N SER A 5 2.31 23.03 -20.57
CA SER A 5 0.86 23.25 -20.68
C SER A 5 0.11 21.96 -21.05
N LYS A 6 0.67 21.15 -21.95
CA LYS A 6 0.10 19.84 -22.32
C LYS A 6 0.03 18.88 -21.12
N TYR A 7 1.08 18.81 -20.29
CA TYR A 7 1.10 17.93 -19.12
C TYR A 7 0.19 18.43 -17.98
N ILE A 8 0.16 19.74 -17.75
CA ILE A 8 -0.78 20.36 -16.79
C ILE A 8 -2.22 20.01 -17.17
N CYS A 9 -2.61 20.21 -18.43
CA CYS A 9 -3.95 19.82 -18.91
C CYS A 9 -4.24 18.32 -18.72
N ARG A 10 -3.24 17.45 -18.91
CA ARG A 10 -3.40 16.00 -18.71
C ARG A 10 -3.58 15.61 -17.24
N ILE A 11 -2.91 16.30 -16.32
CA ILE A 11 -3.07 16.11 -14.87
C ILE A 11 -4.48 16.53 -14.47
N LEU A 12 -4.90 17.75 -14.85
CA LEU A 12 -6.23 18.28 -14.51
C LEU A 12 -7.37 17.43 -15.07
N THR A 13 -7.17 16.81 -16.24
CA THR A 13 -8.19 15.96 -16.87
C THR A 13 -8.10 14.48 -16.48
N GLY A 14 -7.12 14.07 -15.66
CA GLY A 14 -6.89 12.67 -15.30
C GLY A 14 -6.44 11.78 -16.45
N LYS A 15 -5.96 12.34 -17.57
CA LYS A 15 -5.63 11.63 -18.83
C LYS A 15 -4.12 11.49 -19.05
N LEU A 16 -3.33 11.39 -17.98
CA LEU A 16 -1.87 11.38 -18.06
C LEU A 16 -1.32 10.09 -18.73
N ARG A 17 -1.98 8.94 -18.54
CA ARG A 17 -1.70 7.63 -19.16
C ARG A 17 -0.20 7.28 -19.22
N LEU A 18 0.51 7.41 -18.10
CA LEU A 18 1.96 7.12 -18.03
C LEU A 18 2.29 5.63 -17.99
N GLY A 19 1.32 4.77 -17.62
CA GLY A 19 1.55 3.34 -17.46
C GLY A 19 2.38 2.96 -16.23
N ALA A 20 2.66 3.91 -15.33
CA ALA A 20 3.35 3.65 -14.06
C ALA A 20 2.35 3.28 -12.96
N SER A 21 2.56 2.15 -12.31
CA SER A 21 1.81 1.76 -11.12
C SER A 21 2.47 2.32 -9.85
N SER A 22 1.77 2.27 -8.71
CA SER A 22 2.38 2.64 -7.41
C SER A 22 3.66 1.84 -7.16
N VAL A 23 3.66 0.53 -7.45
CA VAL A 23 4.84 -0.35 -7.29
C VAL A 23 6.00 0.12 -8.16
N THR A 24 5.73 0.53 -9.42
CA THR A 24 6.76 1.10 -10.29
C THR A 24 7.40 2.35 -9.68
N ILE A 25 6.58 3.21 -9.05
CA ILE A 25 7.07 4.44 -8.42
C ILE A 25 7.86 4.13 -7.15
N LEU A 26 7.38 3.22 -6.30
CA LEU A 26 8.08 2.82 -5.07
C LEU A 26 9.46 2.24 -5.40
N ASN A 27 9.56 1.33 -6.36
CA ASN A 27 10.85 0.77 -6.80
C ASN A 27 11.80 1.84 -7.33
N ALA A 28 11.28 2.81 -8.09
CA ALA A 28 12.08 3.93 -8.58
C ALA A 28 12.58 4.83 -7.43
N LEU A 29 11.77 5.04 -6.40
CA LEU A 29 12.15 5.81 -5.21
C LEU A 29 13.22 5.08 -4.39
N SER A 30 13.06 3.77 -4.14
CA SER A 30 14.07 2.96 -3.45
C SER A 30 15.42 3.02 -4.18
N GLN A 31 15.42 2.92 -5.51
CA GLN A 31 16.64 3.06 -6.32
C GLN A 31 17.22 4.48 -6.25
N ALA A 32 16.38 5.52 -6.35
CA ALA A 32 16.82 6.91 -6.34
C ALA A 32 17.45 7.33 -5.00
N PHE A 33 16.99 6.76 -3.89
CA PHE A 33 17.49 7.04 -2.54
C PHE A 33 18.41 5.95 -1.99
N HIS A 34 18.84 4.99 -2.82
CA HIS A 34 19.74 3.90 -2.46
C HIS A 34 19.26 3.08 -1.24
N TYR A 35 17.95 2.83 -1.15
CA TYR A 35 17.38 1.95 -0.12
C TYR A 35 17.53 0.49 -0.56
N GLU A 36 18.07 -0.35 0.32
CA GLU A 36 18.51 -1.70 -0.03
C GLU A 36 17.36 -2.70 -0.15
N ASP A 37 16.30 -2.56 0.65
CA ASP A 37 15.19 -3.52 0.71
C ASP A 37 13.87 -2.94 0.17
N PRO A 38 13.45 -3.29 -1.07
CA PRO A 38 12.16 -2.86 -1.62
C PRO A 38 10.95 -3.39 -0.85
N ASP A 39 11.06 -4.53 -0.17
CA ASP A 39 9.94 -5.18 0.52
C ASP A 39 9.55 -4.37 1.77
N GLU A 40 10.52 -3.78 2.46
CA GLU A 40 10.27 -2.87 3.59
C GLU A 40 9.53 -1.61 3.14
N VAL A 41 9.88 -1.07 1.97
CA VAL A 41 9.22 0.10 1.37
C VAL A 41 7.79 -0.23 0.94
N GLU A 42 7.58 -1.41 0.35
CA GLU A 42 6.24 -1.88 0.01
C GLU A 42 5.40 -2.13 1.27
N ASN A 43 5.98 -2.69 2.32
CA ASN A 43 5.30 -2.89 3.60
C ASN A 43 4.91 -1.55 4.25
N ALA A 44 5.80 -0.57 4.28
CA ALA A 44 5.49 0.78 4.74
C ALA A 44 4.35 1.41 3.92
N TYR A 45 4.38 1.29 2.60
CA TYR A 45 3.29 1.75 1.73
C TYR A 45 1.97 1.00 1.98
N ASN A 46 2.02 -0.28 2.36
CA ASN A 46 0.80 -1.03 2.69
C ASN A 46 0.09 -0.48 3.92
N PHE A 47 0.82 0.02 4.91
CA PHE A 47 0.25 0.69 6.09
C PHE A 47 -0.08 2.16 5.86
N HIS A 48 0.69 2.85 5.00
CA HIS A 48 0.51 4.25 4.68
C HIS A 48 0.58 4.46 3.15
N PRO A 49 -0.52 4.24 2.39
CA PRO A 49 -0.53 4.21 0.93
C PRO A 49 -0.50 5.61 0.30
N ASP A 50 0.50 6.39 0.68
CA ASP A 50 0.81 7.72 0.17
C ASP A 50 2.25 7.73 -0.34
N ILE A 51 2.41 7.88 -1.65
CA ILE A 51 3.73 7.89 -2.30
C ILE A 51 4.58 9.07 -1.84
N GLY A 52 3.97 10.23 -1.57
CA GLY A 52 4.65 11.42 -1.09
C GLY A 52 5.24 11.21 0.30
N HIS A 53 4.48 10.58 1.20
CA HIS A 53 4.95 10.22 2.53
C HIS A 53 6.14 9.25 2.47
N ILE A 54 6.02 8.17 1.70
CA ILE A 54 7.11 7.19 1.54
C ILE A 54 8.35 7.84 0.90
N ALA A 55 8.17 8.70 -0.10
CA ALA A 55 9.28 9.43 -0.71
C ALA A 55 9.99 10.35 0.30
N GLU A 56 9.25 10.99 1.22
CA GLU A 56 9.83 11.81 2.28
C GLU A 56 10.64 10.99 3.28
N LEU A 57 10.13 9.82 3.69
CA LEU A 57 10.88 8.90 4.56
C LEU A 57 12.18 8.43 3.90
N LEU A 58 12.12 7.99 2.65
CA LEU A 58 13.29 7.55 1.89
C LEU A 58 14.33 8.67 1.72
N ARG A 59 13.88 9.90 1.43
CA ARG A 59 14.75 11.08 1.31
C ARG A 59 15.51 11.38 2.60
N ASN A 60 14.93 11.09 3.76
CA ASN A 60 15.56 11.36 5.05
C ASN A 60 16.62 10.30 5.43
N HIS A 61 16.77 9.23 4.63
CA HIS A 61 17.74 8.15 4.84
C HIS A 61 17.71 7.54 6.26
N ASP A 62 16.50 7.30 6.77
CA ASP A 62 16.24 6.74 8.09
C ASP A 62 15.47 5.40 7.96
N PRO A 63 16.17 4.26 7.87
CA PRO A 63 15.54 2.94 7.72
C PRO A 63 14.64 2.56 8.89
N ASP A 64 15.00 2.99 10.10
CA ASP A 64 14.22 2.70 11.31
C ASP A 64 12.82 3.30 11.20
N ARG A 65 12.69 4.48 10.59
CA ARG A 65 11.38 5.09 10.33
C ARG A 65 10.54 4.35 9.30
N ILE A 66 11.16 3.80 8.26
CA ILE A 66 10.45 3.01 7.24
C ILE A 66 9.92 1.72 7.87
N MET A 67 10.75 1.03 8.65
CA MET A 67 10.34 -0.17 9.39
C MET A 67 9.28 0.13 10.47
N ALA A 68 9.30 1.33 11.05
CA ALA A 68 8.34 1.74 12.07
C ALA A 68 6.96 2.16 11.51
N VAL A 69 6.79 2.26 10.18
CA VAL A 69 5.50 2.61 9.58
C VAL A 69 4.47 1.52 9.92
N GLY A 70 3.39 1.92 10.58
CA GLY A 70 2.32 1.05 11.00
C GLY A 70 0.94 1.72 10.87
N PRO A 71 -0.13 1.04 11.32
CA PRO A 71 -1.49 1.55 11.26
C PRO A 71 -1.67 2.90 11.95
N GLU A 72 -2.22 3.89 11.23
CA GLU A 72 -2.59 5.20 11.79
C GLU A 72 -4.08 5.52 11.54
N PRO A 73 -4.86 5.92 12.57
CA PRO A 73 -6.24 6.36 12.37
C PRO A 73 -6.35 7.50 11.35
N GLY A 74 -7.26 7.35 10.38
CA GLY A 74 -7.41 8.29 9.26
C GLY A 74 -6.59 7.93 8.03
N ILE A 75 -5.61 7.04 8.14
CA ILE A 75 -4.78 6.59 7.02
C ILE A 75 -5.22 5.18 6.60
N PRO A 76 -5.80 5.02 5.40
CA PRO A 76 -6.32 3.72 4.98
C PRO A 76 -5.19 2.72 4.81
N ILE A 77 -5.41 1.46 5.16
CA ILE A 77 -4.42 0.38 4.98
C ILE A 77 -4.78 -0.40 3.71
N LYS A 78 -3.77 -0.77 2.91
CA LYS A 78 -3.95 -1.68 1.77
C LYS A 78 -4.60 -2.97 2.24
N VAL A 79 -5.74 -3.30 1.64
CA VAL A 79 -6.53 -4.45 2.03
C VAL A 79 -5.80 -5.76 1.70
N MET A 80 -5.70 -6.66 2.67
CA MET A 80 -5.16 -8.00 2.44
C MET A 80 -6.08 -8.76 1.47
N LEU A 81 -5.47 -9.36 0.44
CA LEU A 81 -6.17 -10.20 -0.54
C LEU A 81 -6.15 -11.66 -0.07
N ALA A 82 -7.20 -12.40 -0.40
CA ALA A 82 -7.29 -13.83 -0.12
C ALA A 82 -6.91 -14.64 -1.37
N GLU A 83 -6.14 -15.70 -1.17
CA GLU A 83 -5.88 -16.68 -2.21
C GLU A 83 -6.99 -17.74 -2.22
N ARG A 84 -7.40 -18.18 -3.42
CA ARG A 84 -8.45 -19.20 -3.57
C ARG A 84 -7.81 -20.57 -3.72
N LEU A 85 -8.18 -21.50 -2.83
CA LEU A 85 -7.88 -22.92 -2.96
C LEU A 85 -9.15 -23.72 -3.30
N PRO A 86 -9.04 -24.84 -4.03
CA PRO A 86 -10.18 -25.57 -4.57
C PRO A 86 -10.91 -26.42 -3.51
N ASP A 87 -10.22 -26.88 -2.46
CA ASP A 87 -10.79 -27.76 -1.44
C ASP A 87 -10.22 -27.50 -0.03
N ILE A 88 -10.94 -27.97 0.99
CA ILE A 88 -10.61 -27.77 2.41
C ILE A 88 -9.31 -28.49 2.80
N SER A 89 -9.06 -29.67 2.24
CA SER A 89 -7.86 -30.46 2.56
C SER A 89 -6.59 -29.71 2.15
N GLN A 90 -6.59 -29.06 0.99
CA GLN A 90 -5.49 -28.21 0.54
C GLN A 90 -5.34 -26.94 1.41
N ILE A 91 -6.45 -26.36 1.87
CA ILE A 91 -6.41 -25.24 2.81
C ILE A 91 -5.71 -25.66 4.11
N MET A 92 -6.10 -26.78 4.70
CA MET A 92 -5.48 -27.31 5.92
C MET A 92 -4.00 -27.63 5.71
N GLN A 93 -3.66 -28.24 4.57
CA GLN A 93 -2.26 -28.55 4.24
C GLN A 93 -1.39 -27.29 4.13
N LYS A 94 -1.96 -26.18 3.63
CA LYS A 94 -1.22 -24.91 3.47
C LYS A 94 -1.16 -24.09 4.75
N MET A 95 -2.26 -24.03 5.51
CA MET A 95 -2.40 -23.15 6.68
C MET A 95 -1.88 -23.79 7.97
N GLY A 96 -1.69 -25.11 8.00
CA GLY A 96 -1.26 -25.87 9.17
C GLY A 96 -2.43 -26.32 10.06
N ASP A 97 -2.11 -26.70 11.30
CA ASP A 97 -3.05 -27.41 12.17
C ASP A 97 -4.17 -26.52 12.76
N THR A 98 -3.98 -25.20 12.78
CA THR A 98 -4.91 -24.25 13.38
C THR A 98 -5.40 -23.25 12.35
N VAL A 99 -6.70 -23.24 12.09
CA VAL A 99 -7.35 -22.32 11.14
C VAL A 99 -8.61 -21.71 11.73
N ALA A 100 -8.89 -20.46 11.38
CA ALA A 100 -10.15 -19.80 11.65
C ALA A 100 -10.99 -19.75 10.37
N PHE A 101 -12.26 -20.15 10.46
CA PHE A 101 -13.21 -20.05 9.36
C PHE A 101 -14.21 -18.94 9.65
N GLU A 102 -14.34 -18.01 8.71
CA GLU A 102 -15.33 -16.94 8.74
C GLU A 102 -16.29 -17.07 7.56
N TYR A 103 -17.55 -16.66 7.75
CA TYR A 103 -18.50 -16.63 6.66
C TYR A 103 -18.11 -15.56 5.63
N LYS A 104 -18.09 -15.93 4.35
CA LYS A 104 -17.86 -14.98 3.27
C LYS A 104 -19.13 -14.20 2.98
N TYR A 105 -19.23 -13.00 3.55
CA TYR A 105 -20.31 -12.07 3.23
C TYR A 105 -20.22 -11.58 1.77
N ASP A 106 -21.38 -11.46 1.12
CA ASP A 106 -21.51 -10.87 -0.21
C ASP A 106 -22.01 -9.42 -0.08
N GLY A 107 -21.07 -8.49 -0.08
CA GLY A 107 -21.34 -7.09 0.20
C GLY A 107 -20.11 -6.22 0.01
N ILE A 108 -20.14 -5.02 0.60
CA ILE A 108 -19.04 -4.05 0.51
C ILE A 108 -18.04 -4.32 1.63
N ARG A 109 -16.75 -4.41 1.27
CA ARG A 109 -15.66 -4.39 2.26
C ARG A 109 -15.46 -2.95 2.74
N ALA A 110 -15.69 -2.70 4.02
CA ALA A 110 -15.49 -1.40 4.65
C ALA A 110 -14.26 -1.44 5.57
N GLN A 111 -13.48 -0.36 5.56
CA GLN A 111 -12.41 -0.11 6.52
C GLN A 111 -12.82 1.09 7.37
N ILE A 112 -12.96 0.89 8.68
CA ILE A 112 -13.51 1.89 9.60
C ILE A 112 -12.38 2.44 10.46
N HIS A 113 -12.12 3.74 10.33
CA HIS A 113 -11.18 4.47 11.18
C HIS A 113 -11.99 5.30 12.18
N LYS A 114 -11.61 5.23 13.46
CA LYS A 114 -12.17 6.05 14.54
C LYS A 114 -11.04 6.79 15.24
N TRP A 115 -11.18 8.11 15.35
CA TRP A 115 -10.27 8.97 16.09
C TRP A 115 -11.07 9.96 16.94
N GLY A 116 -10.56 10.27 18.13
CA GLY A 116 -11.23 11.17 19.07
C GLY A 116 -10.57 11.15 20.45
N ILE A 117 -10.86 12.17 21.25
CA ILE A 117 -10.42 12.27 22.65
C ILE A 117 -11.34 11.34 23.45
N MET A 118 -10.78 10.39 24.21
CA MET A 118 -11.56 9.74 25.26
C MET A 118 -11.93 10.81 26.29
N SER A 119 -13.17 11.28 26.26
CA SER A 119 -13.78 12.03 27.35
C SER A 119 -14.10 11.11 28.51
#